data_AF-A0A7X5Y5M4-F1
#
_entry.id   AF-A0A7X5Y5M4-F1
#
_cell.length_a   1.000
_cell.length_b   1.000
_cell.length_c   1.000
_cell.angle_alpha   90.00
_cell.angle_beta   90.00
_cell.angle_gamma   90.00
#
_symmetry.space_group_name_H-M   'P 1'
#
loop_
_entity.id
_entity.type
_entity.pdbx_description
1 polymer ?
#
loop_
_entity_poly.entity_id
_entity_poly.type
_entity_poly.pdbx_seq_one_letter_code
_entity_poly.pdbx_strand_id
1 'polypeptide(L)'
;MSVGDLASAVKRTVEDRFGRIRVRGEISGWKRHSSGHCYFTLKDDSACIDAVIWRGQAGNLAFRPEDGAEVIATAKMTTYPARSKYQLVVERMELAGEGALMALLERRRKALAAEGLFDSARKRPLPFMPRVIGVVTSPTGAVIRDILHRLEDRCPTHVILWPVPVQGDGAAGKIAGAIRGFATHAVRPDLIIVARGGGSIEDLWAFNEEEVVRAAAESPIPLISAVGHETDTTLIDHASDLRAPTPTAAAELAVPVRAELLALLDELSARKRRCLGKRASDARERLALTAGRWPAADTLLGPKRQRLDDTAERLPRGLAARAHKAEALMNLTASRLRPDLLAQKLARASDRLAASAKMLPLVHPDRPLGRGFVRVTAAADGRTLTHAADARAAGSLLLRFGDGELPVSAEGAAPPPAPPAPAKVERTSKRAYVPPHPNLFD
;
A
#
# COMPACT_ATOMS: atom_id res chain seq x y z
N MET A 1 -24.68 103.19 33.51
CA MET A 1 -25.09 102.36 32.36
C MET A 1 -26.39 102.91 31.81
N SER A 2 -26.40 103.33 30.57
CA SER A 2 -27.63 103.65 29.83
C SER A 2 -28.32 102.37 29.34
N VAL A 3 -29.59 102.49 28.93
CA VAL A 3 -30.33 101.39 28.28
C VAL A 3 -29.59 100.89 27.02
N GLY A 4 -28.93 101.80 26.29
CA GLY A 4 -28.10 101.46 25.13
C GLY A 4 -26.84 100.67 25.50
N ASP A 5 -26.20 101.00 26.63
CA ASP A 5 -25.01 100.29 27.12
C ASP A 5 -25.39 98.86 27.55
N LEU A 6 -26.55 98.69 28.20
CA LEU A 6 -27.07 97.39 28.60
C LEU A 6 -27.40 96.51 27.39
N ALA A 7 -28.11 97.04 26.39
CA ALA A 7 -28.44 96.30 25.18
C ALA A 7 -27.18 95.88 24.39
N SER A 8 -26.16 96.75 24.37
CA SER A 8 -24.87 96.45 23.72
C SER A 8 -24.04 95.43 24.48
N ALA A 9 -24.12 95.40 25.82
CA ALA A 9 -23.49 94.39 26.65
C ALA A 9 -24.14 93.01 26.44
N VAL A 10 -25.49 92.94 26.45
CA VAL A 10 -26.25 91.71 26.18
C VAL A 10 -25.93 91.17 24.78
N LYS A 11 -25.89 92.04 23.77
CA LYS A 11 -25.51 91.66 22.40
C LYS A 11 -24.14 90.99 22.36
N ARG A 12 -23.13 91.59 23.00
CA ARG A 12 -21.77 91.05 23.05
C ARG A 12 -21.71 89.68 23.74
N THR A 13 -22.32 89.56 24.91
CA THR A 13 -22.34 88.28 25.65
C THR A 13 -23.02 87.16 24.86
N VAL A 14 -24.12 87.47 24.17
CA VAL A 14 -24.84 86.50 23.32
C VAL A 14 -24.01 86.11 22.10
N GLU A 15 -23.43 87.08 21.40
CA GLU A 15 -22.63 86.83 20.21
C GLU A 15 -21.30 86.09 20.51
N ASP A 16 -20.70 86.35 21.67
CA ASP A 16 -19.48 85.67 22.11
C ASP A 16 -19.76 84.21 22.49
N ARG A 17 -20.86 83.95 23.21
CA ARG A 17 -21.21 82.60 23.67
C ARG A 17 -21.84 81.74 22.58
N PHE A 18 -22.56 82.35 21.64
CA PHE A 18 -23.30 81.68 20.57
C PHE A 18 -22.86 82.18 19.18
N GLY A 19 -21.54 82.33 19.01
CA GLY A 19 -20.91 82.81 17.79
C GLY A 19 -21.13 81.91 16.58
N ARG A 20 -21.29 80.60 16.80
CA ARG A 20 -21.66 79.61 15.77
C ARG A 20 -22.39 78.44 16.41
N ILE A 21 -23.66 78.27 16.07
CA ILE A 21 -24.54 77.22 16.59
C ILE A 21 -25.21 76.45 15.45
N ARG A 22 -25.56 75.19 15.70
CA ARG A 22 -26.39 74.38 14.80
C ARG A 22 -27.71 74.11 15.50
N VAL A 23 -28.81 74.49 14.86
CA VAL A 23 -30.17 74.37 15.41
C VAL A 23 -31.04 73.64 14.41
N ARG A 24 -31.77 72.63 14.87
CA ARG A 24 -32.77 71.89 14.09
C ARG A 24 -34.14 72.48 14.37
N GLY A 25 -34.95 72.66 13.35
CA GLY A 25 -36.32 73.13 13.49
C GLY A 25 -37.08 73.13 12.18
N GLU A 26 -38.40 73.24 12.28
CA GLU A 26 -39.29 73.41 11.14
C GLU A 26 -39.34 74.89 10.76
N ILE A 27 -39.29 75.16 9.45
CA ILE A 27 -39.46 76.52 8.92
C ILE A 27 -40.94 76.90 8.98
N SER A 28 -41.22 78.09 9.50
CA SER A 28 -42.55 78.69 9.50
C SER A 28 -42.48 80.17 9.11
N GLY A 29 -43.44 80.64 8.32
CA GLY A 29 -43.57 82.05 7.97
C GLY A 29 -42.49 82.58 7.02
N TRP A 30 -42.00 81.76 6.11
CA TRP A 30 -40.95 82.08 5.15
C TRP A 30 -41.34 83.24 4.23
N LYS A 31 -40.56 84.32 4.27
CA LYS A 31 -40.76 85.53 3.47
C LYS A 31 -39.45 86.01 2.88
N ARG A 32 -39.43 86.19 1.56
CA ARG A 32 -38.31 86.83 0.84
C ARG A 32 -38.70 88.27 0.49
N HIS A 33 -38.01 89.23 1.10
CA HIS A 33 -38.25 90.66 0.83
C HIS A 33 -37.60 91.11 -0.48
N SER A 34 -38.07 92.22 -1.04
CA SER A 34 -37.53 92.86 -2.25
C SER A 34 -36.06 93.25 -2.13
N SER A 35 -35.54 93.45 -0.92
CA SER A 35 -34.12 93.67 -0.63
C SER A 35 -33.24 92.42 -0.85
N GLY A 36 -33.86 91.25 -1.03
CA GLY A 36 -33.18 89.98 -1.22
C GLY A 36 -32.84 89.23 0.08
N HIS A 37 -33.26 89.74 1.25
CA HIS A 37 -33.16 89.04 2.53
C HIS A 37 -34.34 88.09 2.75
N CYS A 38 -34.08 86.96 3.38
CA CYS A 38 -35.11 85.99 3.78
C CYS A 38 -35.31 86.06 5.29
N TYR A 39 -36.57 86.14 5.72
CA TYR A 39 -36.98 86.12 7.12
C TYR A 39 -37.95 84.96 7.33
N PHE A 40 -37.76 84.22 8.41
CA PHE A 40 -38.59 83.07 8.78
C PHE A 40 -38.41 82.79 10.27
N THR A 41 -39.25 81.95 10.83
CA THR A 41 -39.12 81.49 12.20
C THR A 41 -38.78 80.01 12.20
N LEU A 42 -37.78 79.60 12.98
CA LEU A 42 -37.49 78.20 13.27
C LEU A 42 -38.27 77.82 14.52
N LYS A 43 -39.09 76.78 14.42
CA LYS A 43 -39.88 76.24 15.54
C LYS A 43 -39.51 74.77 15.81
N ASP A 44 -39.59 74.38 17.06
CA ASP A 44 -39.63 73.00 17.52
C ASP A 44 -40.86 72.78 18.42
N ASP A 45 -40.98 71.62 19.07
CA ASP A 45 -42.12 71.29 19.94
C ASP A 45 -42.22 72.18 21.20
N SER A 46 -41.15 72.89 21.56
CA SER A 46 -40.98 73.59 22.83
C SER A 46 -40.78 75.10 22.70
N ALA A 47 -40.23 75.58 21.59
CA ALA A 47 -39.79 76.95 21.41
C ALA A 47 -39.78 77.38 19.94
N CYS A 48 -39.74 78.70 19.72
CA CYS A 48 -39.56 79.29 18.39
C CYS A 48 -38.57 80.46 18.44
N ILE A 49 -37.84 80.66 17.35
CA ILE A 49 -36.85 81.74 17.22
C ILE A 49 -36.84 82.32 15.82
N ASP A 50 -36.78 83.66 15.73
CA ASP A 50 -36.72 84.37 14.46
C ASP A 50 -35.35 84.18 13.80
N ALA A 51 -35.34 83.96 12.49
CA ALA A 51 -34.15 83.72 11.70
C ALA A 51 -34.12 84.64 10.46
N VAL A 52 -32.91 85.07 10.11
CA VAL A 52 -32.64 85.91 8.94
C VAL A 52 -31.49 85.33 8.12
N ILE A 53 -31.66 85.34 6.80
CA ILE A 53 -30.59 85.06 5.84
C ILE A 53 -30.36 86.31 5.01
N TRP A 54 -29.15 86.85 5.08
CA TRP A 54 -28.74 88.03 4.32
C TRP A 54 -28.59 87.71 2.84
N ARG A 55 -28.71 88.72 1.96
CA ARG A 55 -28.78 88.55 0.50
C ARG A 55 -27.60 87.75 -0.07
N GLY A 56 -26.38 88.01 0.45
CA GLY A 56 -25.18 87.30 0.00
C GLY A 56 -25.17 85.80 0.34
N GLN A 57 -25.81 85.42 1.45
CA GLN A 57 -25.93 84.03 1.90
C GLN A 57 -27.15 83.33 1.27
N ALA A 58 -28.24 84.09 1.03
CA ALA A 58 -29.50 83.57 0.48
C ALA A 58 -29.36 82.99 -0.93
N GLY A 59 -28.40 83.50 -1.72
CA GLY A 59 -28.08 82.97 -3.05
C GLY A 59 -27.32 81.65 -3.04
N ASN A 60 -26.66 81.31 -1.93
CA ASN A 60 -25.82 80.11 -1.78
C ASN A 60 -26.55 78.95 -1.10
N LEU A 61 -27.86 79.07 -0.88
CA LEU A 61 -28.66 77.99 -0.34
C LEU A 61 -28.74 76.86 -1.36
N ALA A 62 -28.37 75.64 -0.94
CA ALA A 62 -28.37 74.45 -1.78
C ALA A 62 -29.77 73.99 -2.22
N PHE A 63 -30.82 74.51 -1.57
CA PHE A 63 -32.21 74.20 -1.86
C PHE A 63 -33.09 75.44 -1.66
N ARG A 64 -34.33 75.36 -2.16
CA ARG A 64 -35.35 76.40 -1.98
C ARG A 64 -36.14 76.13 -0.71
N PRO A 65 -36.03 76.96 0.35
CA PRO A 65 -36.74 76.69 1.60
C PRO A 65 -38.24 77.00 1.46
N GLU A 66 -39.07 76.14 2.06
CA GLU A 66 -40.52 76.23 2.08
C GLU A 66 -41.03 76.07 3.52
N ASP A 67 -42.21 76.62 3.81
CA ASP A 67 -42.87 76.45 5.10
C ASP A 67 -43.22 74.97 5.33
N GLY A 68 -42.97 74.47 6.54
CA GLY A 68 -43.13 73.06 6.88
C GLY A 68 -41.89 72.20 6.66
N ALA A 69 -40.85 72.73 6.01
CA ALA A 69 -39.60 72.00 5.83
C ALA A 69 -38.82 71.93 7.16
N GLU A 70 -38.45 70.71 7.56
CA GLU A 70 -37.55 70.50 8.68
C GLU A 70 -36.10 70.69 8.22
N VAL A 71 -35.34 71.54 8.91
CA VAL A 71 -33.99 71.94 8.50
C VAL A 71 -33.02 71.97 9.67
N ILE A 72 -31.74 71.80 9.36
CA ILE A 72 -30.62 72.08 10.26
C ILE A 72 -29.96 73.38 9.79
N ALA A 73 -30.06 74.43 10.59
CA ALA A 73 -29.47 75.73 10.33
C ALA A 73 -28.18 75.93 11.13
N THR A 74 -27.08 76.22 10.45
CA THR A 74 -25.85 76.75 11.06
C THR A 74 -25.95 78.26 11.09
N ALA A 75 -25.91 78.85 12.27
CA ALA A 75 -26.24 80.26 12.48
C ALA A 75 -25.40 80.89 13.59
N LYS A 76 -25.35 82.22 13.60
CA LYS A 76 -24.90 83.02 14.75
C LYS A 76 -26.11 83.62 15.44
N MET A 77 -26.19 83.53 16.77
CA MET A 77 -27.23 84.22 17.52
C MET A 77 -26.83 85.68 17.73
N THR A 78 -27.74 86.61 17.44
CA THR A 78 -27.55 88.04 17.67
C THR A 78 -28.81 88.63 18.30
N THR A 79 -28.69 89.84 18.82
CA THR A 79 -29.81 90.59 19.39
C THR A 79 -30.03 91.86 18.59
N TYR A 80 -31.27 92.25 18.37
CA TYR A 80 -31.62 93.54 17.77
C TYR A 80 -31.82 94.60 18.87
N PRO A 81 -30.85 95.50 19.12
CA PRO A 81 -30.85 96.33 20.33
C PRO A 81 -32.03 97.29 20.42
N ALA A 82 -32.59 97.72 19.28
CA ALA A 82 -33.71 98.65 19.24
C ALA A 82 -35.06 98.03 19.65
N ARG A 83 -35.18 96.69 19.67
CA ARG A 83 -36.42 96.00 20.09
C ARG A 83 -36.19 94.89 21.11
N SER A 84 -34.97 94.73 21.62
CA SER A 84 -34.61 93.71 22.61
C SER A 84 -35.05 92.29 22.23
N LYS A 85 -35.00 91.95 20.94
CA LYS A 85 -35.34 90.61 20.41
C LYS A 85 -34.09 89.82 20.06
N TYR A 86 -34.14 88.51 20.29
CA TYR A 86 -33.15 87.54 19.83
C TYR A 86 -33.47 87.10 18.41
N GLN A 87 -32.45 86.92 17.58
CA GLN A 87 -32.60 86.39 16.23
C GLN A 87 -31.37 85.58 15.80
N LEU A 88 -31.56 84.62 14.91
CA LEU A 88 -30.50 83.83 14.29
C LEU A 88 -30.13 84.42 12.93
N VAL A 89 -28.84 84.69 12.73
CA VAL A 89 -28.29 84.97 11.40
C VAL A 89 -27.81 83.65 10.82
N VAL A 90 -28.57 83.10 9.89
CA VAL A 90 -28.29 81.78 9.29
C VAL A 90 -27.27 81.93 8.17
N GLU A 91 -26.19 81.16 8.27
CA GLU A 91 -25.09 81.13 7.31
C GLU A 91 -25.24 79.95 6.34
N ARG A 92 -25.64 78.79 6.84
CA ARG A 92 -25.86 77.57 6.06
C ARG A 92 -27.11 76.86 6.54
N MET A 93 -27.88 76.29 5.62
CA MET A 93 -29.10 75.55 5.92
C MET A 93 -29.12 74.26 5.10
N GLU A 94 -29.54 73.17 5.72
CA GLU A 94 -29.65 71.83 5.12
C GLU A 94 -31.00 71.22 5.50
N LEU A 95 -31.67 70.49 4.59
CA LEU A 95 -32.90 69.76 4.88
C LEU A 95 -32.62 68.59 5.84
N ALA A 96 -33.49 68.39 6.84
CA ALA A 96 -33.43 67.27 7.77
C ALA A 96 -34.04 65.97 7.16
N GLY A 97 -33.64 65.61 5.94
CA GLY A 97 -34.23 64.54 5.11
C GLY A 97 -33.91 63.08 5.52
N GLU A 98 -32.95 62.86 6.42
CA GLU A 98 -32.52 61.52 6.84
C GLU A 98 -33.62 60.73 7.57
N GLY A 99 -34.53 61.41 8.29
CA GLY A 99 -35.59 60.75 9.08
C GLY A 99 -36.62 60.00 8.22
N ALA A 100 -37.00 60.56 7.07
CA ALA A 100 -37.95 59.94 6.15
C ALA A 100 -37.35 58.70 5.45
N LEU A 101 -36.08 58.78 5.05
CA LEU A 101 -35.33 57.66 4.48
C LEU A 101 -35.16 56.53 5.51
N MET A 102 -34.84 56.85 6.76
CA MET A 102 -34.74 55.84 7.83
C MET A 102 -36.08 55.16 8.11
N ALA A 103 -37.19 55.89 8.12
CA ALA A 103 -38.52 55.31 8.25
C ALA A 103 -38.87 54.37 7.09
N LEU A 104 -38.51 54.74 5.85
CA LEU A 104 -38.70 53.91 4.67
C LEU A 104 -37.84 52.63 4.72
N LEU A 105 -36.59 52.75 5.14
CA LEU A 105 -35.66 51.63 5.31
C LEU A 105 -36.17 50.64 6.36
N GLU A 106 -36.61 51.13 7.51
CA GLU A 106 -37.13 50.28 8.58
C GLU A 106 -38.45 49.58 8.18
N ARG A 107 -39.31 50.28 7.42
CA ARG A 107 -40.53 49.67 6.86
C ARG A 107 -40.20 48.55 5.88
N ARG A 108 -39.24 48.76 4.97
CA ARG A 108 -38.77 47.72 4.03
C ARG A 108 -38.11 46.55 4.75
N ARG A 109 -37.25 46.83 5.74
CA ARG A 109 -36.61 45.80 6.56
C ARG A 109 -37.65 44.88 7.20
N LYS A 110 -38.68 45.45 7.82
CA LYS A 110 -39.77 44.67 8.44
C LYS A 110 -40.55 43.84 7.43
N ALA A 111 -40.88 44.40 6.27
CA ALA A 111 -41.61 43.69 5.22
C ALA A 111 -40.81 42.48 4.68
N LEU A 112 -39.54 42.70 4.30
CA LEU A 112 -38.69 41.64 3.75
C LEU A 112 -38.28 40.61 4.81
N ALA A 113 -38.13 41.03 6.07
CA ALA A 113 -37.92 40.10 7.19
C ALA A 113 -39.14 39.20 7.40
N ALA A 114 -40.36 39.73 7.28
CA ALA A 114 -41.59 38.95 7.43
C ALA A 114 -41.75 37.88 6.33
N GLU A 115 -41.16 38.10 5.15
CA GLU A 115 -41.07 37.11 4.08
C GLU A 115 -39.97 36.04 4.32
N GLY A 116 -39.16 36.17 5.37
CA GLY A 116 -38.05 35.25 5.66
C GLY A 116 -36.81 35.45 4.78
N LEU A 117 -36.70 36.59 4.06
CA LEU A 117 -35.57 36.85 3.16
C LEU A 117 -34.22 36.95 3.91
N PHE A 118 -34.24 37.24 5.21
CA PHE A 118 -33.06 37.39 6.06
C PHE A 118 -32.77 36.17 6.96
N ASP A 119 -33.51 35.07 6.78
CA ASP A 119 -33.35 33.88 7.62
C ASP A 119 -31.95 33.26 7.49
N SER A 120 -31.32 32.98 8.62
CA SER A 120 -29.99 32.36 8.67
C SER A 120 -29.97 30.98 8.01
N ALA A 121 -31.10 30.27 7.99
CA ALA A 121 -31.24 28.97 7.34
C ALA A 121 -31.11 29.01 5.81
N ARG A 122 -31.31 30.18 5.18
CA ARG A 122 -31.16 30.38 3.74
C ARG A 122 -29.71 30.69 3.34
N LYS A 123 -28.90 31.14 4.30
CA LYS A 123 -27.52 31.55 4.06
C LYS A 123 -26.65 30.34 3.74
N ARG A 124 -25.89 30.44 2.67
CA ARG A 124 -25.00 29.40 2.14
C ARG A 124 -23.61 29.54 2.78
N PRO A 125 -22.95 28.42 3.11
CA PRO A 125 -21.57 28.47 3.56
C PRO A 125 -20.65 28.95 2.44
N LEU A 126 -19.67 29.78 2.79
CA LEU A 126 -18.66 30.25 1.86
C LEU A 126 -17.71 29.12 1.46
N PRO A 127 -17.27 29.05 0.20
CA PRO A 127 -16.24 28.11 -0.22
C PRO A 127 -14.93 28.44 0.51
N PHE A 128 -14.24 27.42 1.03
CA PHE A 128 -12.97 27.60 1.74
C PHE A 128 -11.88 28.25 0.87
N MET A 129 -11.83 27.91 -0.41
CA MET A 129 -10.86 28.44 -1.37
C MET A 129 -11.54 28.57 -2.75
N PRO A 130 -12.24 29.68 -3.02
CA PRO A 130 -12.87 29.90 -4.32
C PRO A 130 -11.80 29.96 -5.42
N ARG A 131 -12.08 29.37 -6.58
CA ARG A 131 -11.21 29.47 -7.75
C ARG A 131 -11.49 30.73 -8.54
N VAL A 132 -12.77 31.12 -8.59
CA VAL A 132 -13.24 32.31 -9.31
C VAL A 132 -14.13 33.15 -8.39
N ILE A 133 -13.78 34.42 -8.22
CA ILE A 133 -14.56 35.40 -7.47
C ILE A 133 -15.19 36.40 -8.45
N GLY A 134 -16.50 36.55 -8.39
CA GLY A 134 -17.23 37.60 -9.12
C GLY A 134 -17.28 38.87 -8.27
N VAL A 135 -16.91 40.02 -8.82
CA VAL A 135 -16.99 41.30 -8.11
C VAL A 135 -17.97 42.23 -8.82
N VAL A 136 -18.97 42.72 -8.09
CA VAL A 136 -19.94 43.70 -8.56
C VAL A 136 -19.57 45.05 -7.96
N THR A 137 -18.91 45.91 -8.75
CA THR A 137 -18.54 47.27 -8.33
C THR A 137 -18.23 48.17 -9.54
N SER A 138 -17.93 49.44 -9.28
CA SER A 138 -17.49 50.38 -10.33
C SER A 138 -16.06 50.10 -10.78
N PRO A 139 -15.77 50.11 -12.09
CA PRO A 139 -14.42 49.85 -12.61
C PRO A 139 -13.40 50.95 -12.29
N THR A 140 -13.84 52.16 -11.96
CA THR A 140 -12.95 53.32 -11.71
C THR A 140 -12.65 53.57 -10.24
N GLY A 141 -13.25 52.80 -9.32
CA GLY A 141 -13.13 53.00 -7.88
C GLY A 141 -11.77 52.59 -7.27
N ALA A 142 -11.46 53.12 -6.09
CA ALA A 142 -10.38 52.57 -5.25
C ALA A 142 -10.73 51.15 -4.75
N VAL A 143 -12.01 50.92 -4.48
CA VAL A 143 -12.61 49.66 -3.99
C VAL A 143 -12.11 48.42 -4.74
N ILE A 144 -12.19 48.41 -6.08
CA ILE A 144 -11.75 47.25 -6.87
C ILE A 144 -10.23 47.03 -6.76
N ARG A 145 -9.44 48.10 -6.71
CA ARG A 145 -7.98 48.01 -6.56
C ARG A 145 -7.61 47.46 -5.19
N ASP A 146 -8.32 47.89 -4.15
CA ASP A 146 -8.10 47.41 -2.79
C ASP A 146 -8.43 45.92 -2.65
N ILE A 147 -9.56 45.47 -3.23
CA ILE A 147 -9.94 44.05 -3.30
C ILE A 147 -8.87 43.24 -4.03
N LEU A 148 -8.46 43.67 -5.22
CA LEU A 148 -7.46 42.96 -6.02
C LEU A 148 -6.12 42.88 -5.30
N HIS A 149 -5.67 43.97 -4.67
CA HIS A 149 -4.42 43.99 -3.92
C HIS A 149 -4.45 43.04 -2.71
N ARG A 150 -5.55 43.02 -1.94
CA ARG A 150 -5.69 42.09 -0.80
C ARG A 150 -5.78 40.64 -1.25
N LEU A 151 -6.46 40.34 -2.35
CA LEU A 151 -6.49 38.98 -2.91
C LEU A 151 -5.10 38.54 -3.37
N GLU A 152 -4.35 39.40 -4.06
CA GLU A 152 -2.98 39.10 -4.52
C GLU A 152 -2.01 38.83 -3.34
N ASP A 153 -2.10 39.64 -2.29
CA ASP A 153 -1.28 39.50 -1.08
C ASP A 153 -1.65 38.24 -0.29
N ARG A 154 -2.95 37.99 -0.07
CA ARG A 154 -3.42 36.92 0.82
C ARG A 154 -3.46 35.56 0.14
N CYS A 155 -4.11 35.47 -1.02
CA CYS A 155 -4.20 34.24 -1.83
C CYS A 155 -4.67 34.58 -3.27
N PRO A 156 -3.74 34.67 -4.24
CA PRO A 156 -4.06 35.02 -5.62
C PRO A 156 -5.17 34.14 -6.19
N THR A 157 -6.24 34.78 -6.66
CA THR A 157 -7.47 34.12 -7.11
C THR A 157 -7.97 34.82 -8.38
N HIS A 158 -8.60 34.07 -9.29
CA HIS A 158 -9.13 34.66 -10.51
C HIS A 158 -10.37 35.52 -10.20
N VAL A 159 -10.38 36.76 -10.70
CA VAL A 159 -11.46 37.71 -10.45
C VAL A 159 -12.16 38.08 -11.75
N ILE A 160 -13.49 38.01 -11.75
CA ILE A 160 -14.35 38.51 -12.82
C ILE A 160 -15.06 39.76 -12.33
N LEU A 161 -14.75 40.91 -12.93
CA LEU A 161 -15.43 42.16 -12.62
C LEU A 161 -16.69 42.30 -13.49
N TRP A 162 -17.84 42.49 -12.84
CA TRP A 162 -19.05 42.99 -13.49
C TRP A 162 -19.19 44.50 -13.23
N PRO A 163 -18.85 45.37 -14.21
CA PRO A 163 -18.84 46.80 -13.99
C PRO A 163 -20.28 47.32 -13.88
N VAL A 164 -20.63 47.89 -12.73
CA VAL A 164 -21.93 48.56 -12.52
C VAL A 164 -21.74 49.92 -11.84
N PRO A 165 -22.59 50.92 -12.13
CA PRO A 165 -22.67 52.11 -11.30
C PRO A 165 -23.20 51.70 -9.92
N VAL A 166 -22.44 52.04 -8.88
CA VAL A 166 -22.76 51.68 -7.49
C VAL A 166 -23.58 52.76 -6.77
N GLN A 167 -23.88 53.88 -7.44
CA GLN A 167 -24.61 55.02 -6.91
C GLN A 167 -25.41 55.73 -8.02
N GLY A 168 -26.41 56.51 -7.63
CA GLY A 168 -27.27 57.28 -8.53
C GLY A 168 -28.48 56.48 -9.06
N ASP A 169 -29.35 57.19 -9.78
CA ASP A 169 -30.60 56.63 -10.30
C ASP A 169 -30.34 55.47 -11.28
N GLY A 170 -31.05 54.35 -11.07
CA GLY A 170 -30.90 53.13 -11.86
C GLY A 170 -29.70 52.24 -11.49
N ALA A 171 -28.94 52.57 -10.44
CA ALA A 171 -27.89 51.70 -9.92
C ALA A 171 -28.44 50.37 -9.39
N ALA A 172 -29.54 50.41 -8.63
CA ALA A 172 -30.17 49.23 -8.03
C ALA A 172 -30.48 48.13 -9.06
N GLY A 173 -31.15 48.47 -10.16
CA GLY A 173 -31.50 47.50 -11.20
C GLY A 173 -30.29 46.90 -11.91
N LYS A 174 -29.22 47.68 -12.09
CA LYS A 174 -27.95 47.19 -12.65
C LYS A 174 -27.21 46.26 -11.68
N ILE A 175 -27.20 46.58 -10.38
CA ILE A 175 -26.62 45.72 -9.34
C ILE A 175 -27.39 44.39 -9.26
N ALA A 176 -28.71 44.44 -9.19
CA ALA A 176 -29.57 43.25 -9.17
C ALA A 176 -29.40 42.41 -10.45
N GLY A 177 -29.29 43.06 -11.61
CA GLY A 177 -28.99 42.43 -12.88
C GLY A 177 -27.61 41.75 -12.91
N ALA A 178 -26.59 42.36 -12.32
CA ALA A 178 -25.25 41.78 -12.24
C ALA A 178 -25.20 40.54 -11.34
N ILE A 179 -25.85 40.59 -10.17
CA ILE A 179 -25.94 39.43 -9.25
C ILE A 179 -26.63 38.26 -9.95
N ARG A 180 -27.78 38.50 -10.59
CA ARG A 180 -28.50 37.46 -11.36
C ARG A 180 -27.69 37.01 -12.58
N GLY A 181 -27.01 37.93 -13.25
CA GLY A 181 -26.19 37.65 -14.43
C GLY A 181 -25.02 36.71 -14.13
N PHE A 182 -24.42 36.78 -12.94
CA PHE A 182 -23.38 35.84 -12.52
C PHE A 182 -23.87 34.40 -12.39
N ALA A 183 -25.15 34.19 -12.06
CA ALA A 183 -25.74 32.85 -12.00
C ALA A 183 -25.75 32.15 -13.36
N THR A 184 -25.88 32.92 -14.45
CA THR A 184 -25.96 32.43 -15.84
C THR A 184 -24.68 32.71 -16.65
N HIS A 185 -23.60 33.15 -16.00
CA HIS A 185 -22.37 33.51 -16.70
C HIS A 185 -21.64 32.27 -17.22
N ALA A 186 -20.95 32.39 -18.36
CA ALA A 186 -20.22 31.28 -18.98
C ALA A 186 -19.17 30.68 -18.04
N VAL A 187 -18.48 31.55 -17.28
CA VAL A 187 -17.62 31.16 -16.16
C VAL A 187 -18.33 31.56 -14.88
N ARG A 188 -19.06 30.64 -14.28
CA ARG A 188 -19.79 30.87 -13.03
C ARG A 188 -18.81 31.04 -11.87
N PRO A 189 -18.84 32.16 -11.12
CA PRO A 189 -17.99 32.32 -9.95
C PRO A 189 -18.44 31.42 -8.80
N ASP A 190 -17.49 31.03 -7.94
CA ASP A 190 -17.76 30.25 -6.72
C ASP A 190 -18.29 31.15 -5.59
N LEU A 191 -18.01 32.45 -5.68
CA LEU A 191 -18.31 33.47 -4.69
C LEU A 191 -18.54 34.82 -5.37
N ILE A 192 -19.52 35.60 -4.91
CA ILE A 192 -19.75 36.98 -5.35
C ILE A 192 -19.41 37.95 -4.21
N ILE A 193 -18.73 39.05 -4.54
CA ILE A 193 -18.52 40.19 -3.65
C ILE A 193 -19.25 41.39 -4.27
N VAL A 194 -20.22 41.94 -3.55
CA VAL A 194 -20.85 43.21 -3.89
C VAL A 194 -20.21 44.28 -3.02
N ALA A 195 -19.51 45.23 -3.65
CA ALA A 195 -18.66 46.16 -2.90
C ALA A 195 -18.86 47.61 -3.28
N ARG A 196 -18.87 48.46 -2.25
CA ARG A 196 -18.78 49.92 -2.36
C ARG A 196 -18.09 50.49 -1.12
N GLY A 197 -17.33 51.56 -1.31
CA GLY A 197 -16.77 52.32 -0.20
C GLY A 197 -17.83 53.05 0.64
N GLY A 198 -17.38 53.81 1.63
CA GLY A 198 -18.26 54.68 2.41
C GLY A 198 -18.94 55.77 1.58
N GLY A 199 -20.02 56.32 2.11
CA GLY A 199 -20.79 57.40 1.52
C GLY A 199 -21.91 57.83 2.46
N SER A 200 -22.67 58.85 2.09
CA SER A 200 -23.89 59.19 2.82
C SER A 200 -24.96 58.11 2.65
N ILE A 201 -26.05 58.17 3.41
CA ILE A 201 -27.13 57.18 3.31
C ILE A 201 -27.83 57.23 1.94
N GLU A 202 -27.93 58.42 1.35
CA GLU A 202 -28.47 58.65 0.00
C GLU A 202 -27.60 57.98 -1.05
N ASP A 203 -26.30 58.09 -0.84
CA ASP A 203 -25.30 57.45 -1.63
C ASP A 203 -25.56 55.93 -1.61
N LEU A 204 -25.56 55.29 -0.43
CA LEU A 204 -25.74 53.84 -0.26
C LEU A 204 -27.17 53.33 -0.55
N TRP A 205 -28.11 54.20 -0.91
CA TRP A 205 -29.53 53.86 -1.00
C TRP A 205 -29.84 52.75 -2.01
N ALA A 206 -29.08 52.67 -3.10
CA ALA A 206 -29.26 51.64 -4.13
C ALA A 206 -29.18 50.19 -3.58
N PHE A 207 -28.48 49.97 -2.45
CA PHE A 207 -28.36 48.67 -1.80
C PHE A 207 -29.52 48.35 -0.83
N ASN A 208 -30.38 49.33 -0.58
CA ASN A 208 -31.61 49.20 0.22
C ASN A 208 -32.87 49.04 -0.66
N GLU A 209 -32.71 49.02 -1.97
CA GLU A 209 -33.81 48.75 -2.90
C GLU A 209 -34.17 47.26 -2.92
N GLU A 210 -35.48 47.00 -2.96
CA GLU A 210 -36.03 45.65 -2.84
C GLU A 210 -35.49 44.68 -3.91
N GLU A 211 -35.31 45.16 -5.14
CA GLU A 211 -34.80 44.35 -6.24
C GLU A 211 -33.39 43.80 -6.01
N VAL A 212 -32.54 44.55 -5.31
CA VAL A 212 -31.16 44.15 -4.97
C VAL A 212 -31.18 43.14 -3.84
N VAL A 213 -32.00 43.38 -2.81
CA VAL A 213 -32.15 42.48 -1.67
C VAL A 213 -32.66 41.11 -2.13
N ARG A 214 -33.69 41.08 -2.98
CA ARG A 214 -34.20 39.84 -3.57
C ARG A 214 -33.17 39.15 -4.45
N ALA A 215 -32.45 39.89 -5.30
CA ALA A 215 -31.38 39.32 -6.13
C ALA A 215 -30.28 38.65 -5.30
N ALA A 216 -29.86 39.27 -4.18
CA ALA A 216 -28.89 38.69 -3.28
C ALA A 216 -29.44 37.43 -2.59
N ALA A 217 -30.65 37.51 -2.04
CA ALA A 217 -31.30 36.44 -1.31
C ALA A 217 -31.68 35.23 -2.18
N GLU A 218 -31.90 35.42 -3.48
CA GLU A 218 -32.22 34.35 -4.45
C GLU A 218 -30.97 33.82 -5.17
N SER A 219 -29.80 34.44 -4.95
CA SER A 219 -28.56 34.06 -5.63
C SER A 219 -28.23 32.58 -5.38
N PRO A 220 -27.92 31.81 -6.43
CA PRO A 220 -27.45 30.44 -6.27
C PRO A 220 -25.94 30.38 -5.93
N ILE A 221 -25.26 31.52 -5.90
CA ILE A 221 -23.83 31.65 -5.60
C ILE A 221 -23.71 32.40 -4.26
N PRO A 222 -22.89 31.92 -3.32
CA PRO A 222 -22.63 32.62 -2.08
C PRO A 222 -22.23 34.07 -2.32
N LEU A 223 -22.73 35.00 -1.50
CA LEU A 223 -22.56 36.44 -1.67
C LEU A 223 -22.05 37.08 -0.38
N ILE A 224 -20.96 37.83 -0.50
CA ILE A 224 -20.44 38.74 0.53
C ILE A 224 -20.87 40.16 0.17
N SER A 225 -21.58 40.81 1.09
CA SER A 225 -21.84 42.24 0.99
C SER A 225 -20.74 43.01 1.70
N ALA A 226 -20.21 44.04 1.03
CA ALA A 226 -19.12 44.88 1.50
C ALA A 226 -19.42 46.36 1.17
N VAL A 227 -20.51 46.85 1.71
CA VAL A 227 -21.07 48.18 1.42
C VAL A 227 -20.93 49.06 2.68
N GLY A 228 -20.23 50.19 2.55
CA GLY A 228 -20.07 51.15 3.64
C GLY A 228 -19.00 50.76 4.67
N HIS A 229 -19.16 51.25 5.91
CA HIS A 229 -18.33 50.91 7.07
C HIS A 229 -19.12 50.14 8.15
N GLU A 230 -18.50 49.88 9.31
CA GLU A 230 -19.12 49.14 10.41
C GLU A 230 -20.51 49.66 10.81
N THR A 231 -20.73 50.98 10.79
CA THR A 231 -21.99 51.65 11.15
C THR A 231 -23.06 51.62 10.06
N ASP A 232 -22.66 51.43 8.80
CA ASP A 232 -23.51 51.67 7.64
C ASP A 232 -24.17 50.37 7.20
N THR A 233 -25.09 49.85 8.02
CA THR A 233 -25.77 48.58 7.70
C THR A 233 -26.87 48.80 6.67
N THR A 234 -26.80 48.04 5.58
CA THR A 234 -27.75 48.09 4.46
C THR A 234 -28.61 46.83 4.40
N LEU A 235 -29.73 46.87 3.67
CA LEU A 235 -30.62 45.70 3.56
C LEU A 235 -29.97 44.53 2.81
N ILE A 236 -29.07 44.79 1.85
CA ILE A 236 -28.30 43.74 1.19
C ILE A 236 -27.40 42.99 2.18
N ASP A 237 -26.87 43.65 3.23
CA ASP A 237 -26.05 42.99 4.26
C ASP A 237 -26.83 41.94 5.05
N HIS A 238 -28.14 42.15 5.20
CA HIS A 238 -29.01 41.19 5.86
C HIS A 238 -29.34 40.00 4.95
N ALA A 239 -29.53 40.25 3.65
CA ALA A 239 -29.82 39.22 2.66
C ALA A 239 -28.58 38.42 2.19
N SER A 240 -27.38 38.98 2.30
CA SER A 240 -26.15 38.30 1.92
C SER A 240 -25.81 37.15 2.87
N ASP A 241 -25.02 36.19 2.38
CA ASP A 241 -24.59 35.04 3.18
C ASP A 241 -23.60 35.48 4.27
N LEU A 242 -22.76 36.47 3.96
CA LEU A 242 -21.88 37.11 4.91
C LEU A 242 -21.83 38.63 4.68
N ARG A 243 -21.71 39.38 5.78
CA ARG A 243 -21.42 40.81 5.75
C ARG A 243 -19.93 41.02 6.04
N ALA A 244 -19.28 41.84 5.23
CA ALA A 244 -17.96 42.37 5.47
C ALA A 244 -18.04 43.86 5.80
N PRO A 245 -17.33 44.36 6.83
CA PRO A 245 -17.38 45.76 7.23
C PRO A 245 -16.71 46.71 6.24
N THR A 246 -15.82 46.20 5.38
CA THR A 246 -15.12 46.96 4.35
C THR A 246 -14.86 46.10 3.11
N PRO A 247 -14.61 46.70 1.93
CA PRO A 247 -14.21 45.96 0.74
C PRO A 247 -12.95 45.11 0.92
N THR A 248 -11.96 45.62 1.66
CA THR A 248 -10.73 44.86 1.98
C THR A 248 -11.01 43.67 2.89
N ALA A 249 -11.87 43.85 3.90
CA ALA A 249 -12.30 42.76 4.77
C ALA A 249 -13.10 41.69 3.98
N ALA A 250 -13.82 42.08 2.94
CA ALA A 250 -14.52 41.13 2.06
C ALA A 250 -13.55 40.23 1.31
N ALA A 251 -12.47 40.79 0.77
CA ALA A 251 -11.41 40.04 0.13
C ALA A 251 -10.71 39.10 1.13
N GLU A 252 -10.49 39.56 2.36
CA GLU A 252 -9.96 38.71 3.43
C GLU A 252 -10.89 37.54 3.76
N LEU A 253 -12.16 37.79 4.01
CA LEU A 253 -13.12 36.74 4.35
C LEU A 253 -13.37 35.76 3.20
N ALA A 254 -13.12 36.18 1.96
CA ALA A 254 -13.29 35.36 0.77
C ALA A 254 -12.22 34.27 0.57
N VAL A 255 -10.99 34.49 1.04
CA VAL A 255 -9.85 33.60 0.75
C VAL A 255 -9.00 33.29 1.99
N PRO A 256 -8.39 32.09 2.06
CA PRO A 256 -7.51 31.72 3.16
C PRO A 256 -6.16 32.46 3.04
N VAL A 257 -5.32 32.37 4.08
CA VAL A 257 -3.96 32.91 4.05
C VAL A 257 -3.03 31.90 3.38
N ARG A 258 -2.50 32.22 2.19
CA ARG A 258 -1.61 31.34 1.43
C ARG A 258 -0.35 30.93 2.20
N ALA A 259 0.23 31.85 2.98
CA ALA A 259 1.43 31.57 3.78
C ALA A 259 1.17 30.48 4.84
N GLU A 260 0.01 30.48 5.48
CA GLU A 260 -0.39 29.44 6.46
C GLU A 260 -0.58 28.08 5.78
N LEU A 261 -1.19 28.06 4.60
CA LEU A 261 -1.35 26.83 3.81
C LEU A 261 -0.01 26.24 3.38
N LEU A 262 0.94 27.08 2.96
CA LEU A 262 2.30 26.64 2.62
C LEU A 262 3.03 26.08 3.85
N ALA A 263 2.96 26.77 4.98
CA ALA A 263 3.55 26.30 6.23
C ALA A 263 2.98 24.94 6.67
N LEU A 264 1.66 24.74 6.54
CA LEU A 264 1.01 23.47 6.82
C LEU A 264 1.51 22.35 5.88
N LEU A 265 1.64 22.64 4.58
CA LEU A 265 2.17 21.66 3.61
C LEU A 265 3.62 21.27 3.91
N ASP A 266 4.44 22.21 4.35
CA ASP A 266 5.83 21.96 4.75
C ASP A 266 5.90 21.10 6.01
N GLU A 267 5.07 21.39 7.02
CA GLU A 267 4.98 20.58 8.23
C GLU A 267 4.56 19.14 7.92
N LEU A 268 3.48 18.97 7.14
CA LEU A 268 2.99 17.65 6.71
C LEU A 268 4.04 16.90 5.89
N SER A 269 4.77 17.61 5.02
CA SER A 269 5.86 17.05 4.23
C SER A 269 7.03 16.59 5.09
N ALA A 270 7.44 17.39 6.08
CA ALA A 270 8.49 17.03 7.02
C ALA A 270 8.08 15.83 7.89
N ARG A 271 6.83 15.80 8.37
CA ARG A 271 6.28 14.66 9.12
C ARG A 271 6.28 13.39 8.28
N LYS A 272 5.82 13.47 7.02
CA LYS A 272 5.85 12.34 6.07
C LYS A 272 7.27 11.77 5.91
N ARG A 273 8.26 12.65 5.67
CA ARG A 273 9.67 12.23 5.52
C ARG A 273 10.19 11.54 6.78
N ARG A 274 9.91 12.07 7.98
CA ARG A 274 10.30 11.45 9.25
C ARG A 274 9.68 10.07 9.44
N CYS A 275 8.38 9.91 9.19
CA CYS A 275 7.69 8.63 9.34
C CYS A 275 8.23 7.57 8.37
N LEU A 276 8.47 7.95 7.10
CA LEU A 276 9.05 7.05 6.11
C LEU A 276 10.49 6.68 6.46
N GLY A 277 11.31 7.65 6.89
CA GLY A 277 12.68 7.42 7.33
C GLY A 277 12.76 6.46 8.52
N LYS A 278 11.91 6.66 9.54
CA LYS A 278 11.85 5.78 10.70
C LYS A 278 11.43 4.36 10.31
N ARG A 279 10.36 4.21 9.51
CA ARG A 279 9.93 2.89 9.01
C ARG A 279 11.02 2.17 8.21
N ALA A 280 11.73 2.88 7.34
CA ALA A 280 12.83 2.31 6.57
C ALA A 280 14.00 1.87 7.47
N SER A 281 14.33 2.68 8.49
CA SER A 281 15.37 2.33 9.47
C SER A 281 14.99 1.08 10.25
N ASP A 282 13.77 1.04 10.81
CA ASP A 282 13.29 -0.08 11.61
C ASP A 282 13.21 -1.38 10.79
N ALA A 283 12.81 -1.28 9.51
CA ALA A 283 12.80 -2.41 8.60
C ALA A 283 14.21 -2.93 8.29
N ARG A 284 15.20 -2.03 8.08
CA ARG A 284 16.60 -2.42 7.88
C ARG A 284 17.19 -3.08 9.12
N GLU A 285 16.93 -2.52 10.30
CA GLU A 285 17.38 -3.09 11.56
C GLU A 285 16.78 -4.48 11.77
N ARG A 286 15.47 -4.64 11.55
CA ARG A 286 14.80 -5.95 11.63
C ARG A 286 15.37 -6.96 10.65
N LEU A 287 15.67 -6.54 9.42
CA LEU A 287 16.32 -7.40 8.42
C LEU A 287 17.71 -7.80 8.88
N ALA A 288 18.54 -6.87 9.35
CA ALA A 288 19.89 -7.15 9.83
C ALA A 288 19.88 -8.11 11.03
N LEU A 289 18.98 -7.90 12.00
CA LEU A 289 18.81 -8.80 13.14
C LEU A 289 18.34 -10.20 12.72
N THR A 290 17.43 -10.28 11.74
CA THR A 290 16.94 -11.57 11.23
C THR A 290 18.03 -12.30 10.45
N ALA A 291 18.77 -11.58 9.60
CA ALA A 291 19.90 -12.11 8.85
C ALA A 291 21.03 -12.59 9.76
N GLY A 292 21.35 -11.84 10.83
CA GLY A 292 22.36 -12.22 11.81
C GLY A 292 21.99 -13.43 12.68
N ARG A 293 20.69 -13.75 12.80
CA ARG A 293 20.20 -14.98 13.44
C ARG A 293 20.26 -16.20 12.52
N TRP A 294 20.45 -15.99 11.22
CA TRP A 294 20.58 -17.10 10.28
C TRP A 294 21.94 -17.76 10.49
N PRO A 295 22.00 -19.09 10.68
CA PRO A 295 23.29 -19.76 10.83
C PRO A 295 24.12 -19.59 9.56
N ALA A 296 25.45 -19.49 9.71
CA ALA A 296 26.34 -19.45 8.57
C ALA A 296 26.13 -20.68 7.67
N ALA A 297 26.35 -20.52 6.37
CA ALA A 297 26.18 -21.61 5.39
C ALA A 297 26.99 -22.85 5.79
N ASP A 298 28.20 -22.67 6.31
CA ASP A 298 29.04 -23.77 6.79
C ASP A 298 28.44 -24.51 7.99
N THR A 299 27.75 -23.82 8.89
CA THR A 299 27.06 -24.48 10.02
C THR A 299 25.86 -25.30 9.54
N LEU A 300 25.10 -24.79 8.57
CA LEU A 300 23.94 -25.48 7.98
C LEU A 300 24.38 -26.69 7.13
N LEU A 301 25.43 -26.52 6.33
CA LEU A 301 25.86 -27.50 5.34
C LEU A 301 26.94 -28.43 5.87
N GLY A 302 27.64 -28.08 6.94
CA GLY A 302 28.72 -28.86 7.55
C GLY A 302 28.35 -30.33 7.80
N PRO A 303 27.25 -30.63 8.53
CA PRO A 303 26.83 -32.01 8.77
C PRO A 303 26.45 -32.77 7.49
N LYS A 304 26.00 -32.07 6.43
CA LYS A 304 25.68 -32.68 5.15
C LYS A 304 26.94 -32.98 4.34
N ARG A 305 27.91 -32.05 4.34
CA ARG A 305 29.24 -32.24 3.75
C ARG A 305 29.95 -33.40 4.42
N GLN A 306 29.98 -33.44 5.75
CA GLN A 306 30.59 -34.53 6.51
C GLN A 306 29.95 -35.89 6.18
N ARG A 307 28.60 -35.98 6.12
CA ARG A 307 27.93 -37.22 5.70
C ARG A 307 28.32 -37.64 4.28
N LEU A 308 28.43 -36.69 3.36
CA LEU A 308 28.87 -36.97 1.99
C LEU A 308 30.30 -37.49 1.99
N ASP A 309 31.21 -36.85 2.72
CA ASP A 309 32.61 -37.25 2.85
C ASP A 309 32.74 -38.66 3.45
N ASP A 310 32.03 -38.94 4.54
CA ASP A 310 31.99 -40.28 5.17
C ASP A 310 31.51 -41.36 4.19
N THR A 311 30.46 -41.06 3.41
CA THR A 311 29.98 -42.00 2.39
C THR A 311 30.94 -42.17 1.22
N ALA A 312 31.59 -41.09 0.79
CA ALA A 312 32.58 -41.09 -0.27
C ALA A 312 33.83 -41.91 0.13
N GLU A 313 34.26 -41.82 1.40
CA GLU A 313 35.40 -42.61 1.90
C GLU A 313 35.04 -44.11 2.06
N ARG A 314 33.81 -44.42 2.50
CA ARG A 314 33.36 -45.79 2.70
C ARG A 314 33.06 -46.54 1.39
N LEU A 315 32.64 -45.83 0.34
CA LEU A 315 32.22 -46.44 -0.91
C LEU A 315 33.32 -47.28 -1.58
N PRO A 316 34.56 -46.80 -1.78
CA PRO A 316 35.65 -47.61 -2.35
C PRO A 316 35.93 -48.88 -1.54
N ARG A 317 35.92 -48.79 -0.20
CA ARG A 317 36.14 -49.94 0.68
C ARG A 317 35.02 -50.98 0.52
N GLY A 318 33.77 -50.53 0.45
CA GLY A 318 32.62 -51.40 0.21
C GLY A 318 32.66 -52.08 -1.16
N LEU A 319 33.06 -51.35 -2.20
CA LEU A 319 33.25 -51.90 -3.55
C LEU A 319 34.37 -52.93 -3.60
N ALA A 320 35.53 -52.63 -3.00
CA ALA A 320 36.66 -53.57 -2.90
C ALA A 320 36.30 -54.83 -2.12
N ALA A 321 35.64 -54.70 -0.96
CA ALA A 321 35.20 -55.84 -0.17
C ALA A 321 34.20 -56.72 -0.95
N ARG A 322 33.29 -56.11 -1.73
CA ARG A 322 32.36 -56.86 -2.58
C ARG A 322 33.09 -57.55 -3.74
N ALA A 323 34.07 -56.88 -4.36
CA ALA A 323 34.90 -57.47 -5.41
C ALA A 323 35.69 -58.68 -4.88
N HIS A 324 36.37 -58.55 -3.74
CA HIS A 324 37.09 -59.66 -3.11
C HIS A 324 36.17 -60.82 -2.71
N LYS A 325 34.96 -60.55 -2.21
CA LYS A 325 33.99 -61.61 -1.91
C LYS A 325 33.57 -62.34 -3.19
N ALA A 326 33.33 -61.62 -4.27
CA ALA A 326 33.00 -62.23 -5.56
C ALA A 326 34.17 -63.06 -6.11
N GLU A 327 35.40 -62.55 -6.02
CA GLU A 327 36.62 -63.27 -6.40
C GLU A 327 36.83 -64.54 -5.57
N ALA A 328 36.64 -64.47 -4.25
CA ALA A 328 36.74 -65.63 -3.36
C ALA A 328 35.70 -66.71 -3.70
N LEU A 329 34.44 -66.31 -3.94
CA LEU A 329 33.38 -67.23 -4.38
C LEU A 329 33.72 -67.86 -5.73
N MET A 330 34.23 -67.07 -6.67
CA MET A 330 34.68 -67.55 -7.97
C MET A 330 35.82 -68.57 -7.81
N ASN A 331 36.82 -68.31 -6.98
CA ASN A 331 37.94 -69.21 -6.72
C ASN A 331 37.51 -70.54 -6.08
N LEU A 332 36.50 -70.55 -5.21
CA LEU A 332 35.91 -71.79 -4.67
C LEU A 332 35.31 -72.67 -5.77
N THR A 333 34.66 -72.07 -6.78
CA THR A 333 34.12 -72.80 -7.92
C THR A 333 35.19 -73.18 -8.96
N ALA A 334 36.09 -72.27 -9.30
CA ALA A 334 37.12 -72.48 -10.31
C ALA A 334 38.13 -73.56 -9.88
N SER A 335 38.48 -73.64 -8.59
CA SER A 335 39.39 -74.67 -8.07
C SER A 335 38.85 -76.10 -8.19
N ARG A 336 37.51 -76.26 -8.23
CA ARG A 336 36.85 -77.57 -8.43
C ARG A 336 36.82 -78.02 -9.88
N LEU A 337 37.04 -77.12 -10.83
CA LEU A 337 36.99 -77.38 -12.27
C LEU A 337 38.39 -77.29 -12.89
N ARG A 338 39.38 -77.94 -12.27
CA ARG A 338 40.74 -78.00 -12.84
C ARG A 338 40.86 -79.15 -13.85
N PRO A 339 41.26 -78.86 -15.10
CA PRO A 339 41.52 -79.90 -16.10
C PRO A 339 42.51 -80.97 -15.62
N ASP A 340 43.48 -80.59 -14.79
CA ASP A 340 44.49 -81.50 -14.24
C ASP A 340 43.90 -82.62 -13.38
N LEU A 341 42.82 -82.35 -12.64
CA LEU A 341 42.15 -83.40 -11.84
C LEU A 341 41.47 -84.43 -12.74
N LEU A 342 40.91 -83.98 -13.87
CA LEU A 342 40.33 -84.86 -14.88
C LEU A 342 41.44 -85.67 -15.57
N ALA A 343 42.54 -85.02 -15.94
CA ALA A 343 43.70 -85.65 -16.57
C ALA A 343 44.35 -86.72 -15.68
N GLN A 344 44.52 -86.44 -14.39
CA GLN A 344 45.05 -87.42 -13.43
C GLN A 344 44.12 -88.62 -13.23
N LYS A 345 42.79 -88.39 -13.19
CA LYS A 345 41.81 -89.48 -13.08
C LYS A 345 41.85 -90.36 -14.33
N LEU A 346 41.96 -89.76 -15.52
CA LEU A 346 42.14 -90.46 -16.79
C LEU A 346 43.44 -91.28 -16.79
N ALA A 347 44.57 -90.68 -16.40
CA ALA A 347 45.87 -91.36 -16.34
C ALA A 347 45.82 -92.61 -15.43
N ARG A 348 45.29 -92.49 -14.21
CA ARG A 348 45.14 -93.63 -13.29
C ARG A 348 44.24 -94.73 -13.84
N ALA A 349 43.17 -94.37 -14.56
CA ALA A 349 42.30 -95.36 -15.18
C ALA A 349 43.03 -96.10 -16.32
N SER A 350 43.78 -95.38 -17.14
CA SER A 350 44.63 -95.95 -18.19
C SER A 350 45.71 -96.88 -17.61
N ASP A 351 46.36 -96.50 -16.52
CA ASP A 351 47.37 -97.34 -15.86
C ASP A 351 46.78 -98.65 -15.31
N ARG A 352 45.58 -98.59 -14.70
CA ARG A 352 44.86 -99.79 -14.23
C ARG A 352 44.48 -100.71 -15.37
N LEU A 353 44.01 -100.14 -16.49
CA LEU A 353 43.68 -100.90 -17.69
C LEU A 353 44.94 -101.59 -18.24
N ALA A 354 46.05 -100.86 -18.34
CA ALA A 354 47.34 -101.40 -18.78
C ALA A 354 47.86 -102.51 -17.85
N ALA A 355 47.72 -102.34 -16.54
CA ALA A 355 48.11 -103.38 -15.56
C ALA A 355 47.26 -104.65 -15.70
N SER A 356 45.95 -104.51 -15.89
CA SER A 356 45.04 -105.64 -16.09
C SER A 356 45.32 -106.36 -17.41
N ALA A 357 45.63 -105.61 -18.47
CA ALA A 357 46.02 -106.17 -19.76
C ALA A 357 47.31 -107.03 -19.67
N LYS A 358 48.26 -106.66 -18.81
CA LYS A 358 49.49 -107.47 -18.57
C LYS A 358 49.23 -108.82 -17.90
N MET A 359 48.10 -108.99 -17.20
CA MET A 359 47.73 -110.27 -16.57
C MET A 359 47.04 -111.23 -17.54
N LEU A 360 46.50 -110.74 -18.65
CA LEU A 360 45.78 -111.52 -19.64
C LEU A 360 46.59 -112.73 -20.18
N PRO A 361 47.89 -112.62 -20.47
CA PRO A 361 48.68 -113.75 -20.97
C PRO A 361 48.93 -114.84 -19.91
N LEU A 362 48.77 -114.57 -18.62
CA LEU A 362 48.98 -115.57 -17.55
C LEU A 362 47.83 -116.57 -17.45
N VAL A 363 46.63 -116.16 -17.85
CA VAL A 363 45.42 -116.99 -17.81
C VAL A 363 45.19 -117.69 -19.16
N HIS A 364 46.12 -117.56 -20.12
CA HIS A 364 46.01 -118.19 -21.43
C HIS A 364 46.15 -119.73 -21.31
N PRO A 365 45.16 -120.52 -21.75
CA PRO A 365 45.07 -121.96 -21.47
C PRO A 365 46.20 -122.80 -22.09
N ASP A 366 46.89 -122.29 -23.10
CA ASP A 366 47.99 -122.99 -23.78
C ASP A 366 49.38 -122.66 -23.18
N ARG A 367 49.49 -121.69 -22.26
CA ARG A 367 50.77 -121.32 -21.64
C ARG A 367 51.48 -122.46 -20.89
N PRO A 368 50.77 -123.40 -20.23
CA PRO A 368 51.41 -124.57 -19.62
C PRO A 368 52.04 -125.53 -20.63
N LEU A 369 51.56 -125.58 -21.88
CA LEU A 369 52.07 -126.48 -22.92
C LEU A 369 53.54 -126.21 -23.25
N GLY A 370 53.93 -124.93 -23.27
CA GLY A 370 55.33 -124.51 -23.48
C GLY A 370 56.28 -124.86 -22.32
N ARG A 371 55.77 -125.36 -21.19
CA ARG A 371 56.56 -125.81 -20.04
C ARG A 371 56.68 -127.33 -19.93
N GLY A 372 56.27 -128.07 -20.97
CA GLY A 372 56.33 -129.53 -21.01
C GLY A 372 55.13 -130.24 -20.39
N PHE A 373 54.07 -129.49 -20.05
CA PHE A 373 52.79 -130.09 -19.67
C PHE A 373 51.97 -130.44 -20.91
N VAL A 374 51.07 -131.40 -20.75
CA VAL A 374 50.24 -131.92 -21.82
C VAL A 374 48.79 -131.68 -21.45
N ARG A 375 48.02 -131.08 -22.35
CA ARG A 375 46.59 -130.92 -22.15
C ARG A 375 45.89 -132.16 -22.66
N VAL A 376 45.32 -132.93 -21.74
CA VAL A 376 44.51 -134.10 -22.09
C VAL A 376 43.14 -133.62 -22.51
N THR A 377 42.73 -133.97 -23.72
CA THR A 377 41.40 -133.71 -24.24
C THR A 377 40.71 -135.00 -24.63
N ALA A 378 39.40 -135.09 -24.48
CA ALA A 378 38.64 -136.21 -25.03
C ALA A 378 38.71 -136.17 -26.57
N ALA A 379 39.04 -137.30 -27.21
CA ALA A 379 39.24 -137.35 -28.66
C ALA A 379 37.95 -137.08 -29.47
N ALA A 380 36.78 -137.22 -28.85
CA ALA A 380 35.48 -137.04 -29.50
C ALA A 380 35.06 -135.57 -29.64
N ASP A 381 35.31 -134.71 -28.63
CA ASP A 381 34.75 -133.35 -28.54
C ASP A 381 35.78 -132.27 -28.13
N GLY A 382 37.06 -132.65 -27.95
CA GLY A 382 38.15 -131.70 -27.72
C GLY A 382 38.11 -130.98 -26.36
N ARG A 383 37.22 -131.38 -25.45
CA ARG A 383 37.13 -130.81 -24.10
C ARG A 383 38.33 -131.22 -23.27
N THR A 384 38.87 -130.27 -22.50
CA THR A 384 40.01 -130.52 -21.61
C THR A 384 39.54 -131.31 -20.39
N LEU A 385 40.14 -132.48 -20.20
CA LEU A 385 39.83 -133.39 -19.10
C LEU A 385 40.82 -133.16 -17.97
N THR A 386 40.33 -132.74 -16.80
CA THR A 386 41.15 -132.40 -15.63
C THR A 386 41.19 -133.51 -14.57
N HIS A 387 40.33 -134.52 -14.66
CA HIS A 387 40.27 -135.62 -13.70
C HIS A 387 40.51 -136.98 -14.36
N ALA A 388 41.28 -137.84 -13.69
CA ALA A 388 41.68 -139.14 -14.22
C ALA A 388 40.52 -140.13 -14.39
N ALA A 389 39.42 -139.97 -13.63
CA ALA A 389 38.22 -140.80 -13.78
C ALA A 389 37.55 -140.55 -15.14
N ASP A 390 37.37 -139.27 -15.49
CA ASP A 390 36.77 -138.86 -16.76
C ASP A 390 37.64 -139.29 -17.95
N ALA A 391 38.97 -139.25 -17.77
CA ALA A 391 39.92 -139.72 -18.77
C ALA A 391 39.81 -141.24 -19.04
N ARG A 392 39.54 -142.06 -18.02
CA ARG A 392 39.32 -143.50 -18.21
C ARG A 392 37.95 -143.82 -18.81
N ALA A 393 36.92 -143.05 -18.44
CA ALA A 393 35.56 -143.25 -18.96
C ALA A 393 35.44 -142.88 -20.45
N ALA A 394 36.25 -141.93 -20.94
CA ALA A 394 36.23 -141.50 -22.33
C ALA A 394 36.70 -142.59 -23.32
N GLY A 395 37.41 -143.62 -22.85
CA GLY A 395 37.87 -144.76 -23.66
C GLY A 395 39.02 -144.43 -24.63
N SER A 396 38.99 -143.26 -25.26
CA SER A 396 40.05 -142.69 -26.11
C SER A 396 40.35 -141.22 -25.75
N LEU A 397 41.63 -140.90 -25.64
CA LEU A 397 42.16 -139.62 -25.19
C LEU A 397 43.10 -139.05 -26.24
N LEU A 398 43.15 -137.72 -26.33
CA LEU A 398 44.10 -136.98 -27.15
C LEU A 398 44.97 -136.12 -26.24
N LEU A 399 46.27 -136.35 -26.31
CA LEU A 399 47.29 -135.63 -25.54
C LEU A 399 47.85 -134.50 -26.41
N ARG A 400 47.53 -133.25 -26.09
CA ARG A 400 48.05 -132.07 -26.79
C ARG A 400 49.29 -131.51 -26.08
N PHE A 401 50.40 -131.52 -26.79
CA PHE A 401 51.68 -130.94 -26.40
C PHE A 401 51.83 -129.53 -27.00
N GLY A 402 52.91 -128.83 -26.64
CA GLY A 402 53.22 -127.53 -27.23
C GLY A 402 53.53 -127.59 -28.73
N ASP A 403 53.87 -128.77 -29.24
CA ASP A 403 54.36 -129.03 -30.59
C ASP A 403 53.56 -130.07 -31.40
N GLY A 404 52.61 -130.80 -30.80
CA GLY A 404 51.78 -131.78 -31.52
C GLY A 404 50.72 -132.48 -30.67
N GLU A 405 49.93 -133.38 -31.28
CA GLU A 405 48.84 -134.13 -30.62
C GLU A 405 49.04 -135.64 -30.77
N LEU A 406 48.78 -136.44 -29.72
CA LEU A 406 48.96 -137.90 -29.69
C LEU A 406 47.72 -138.63 -29.13
N PRO A 407 47.12 -139.60 -29.85
CA PRO A 407 45.95 -140.37 -29.38
C PRO A 407 46.32 -141.62 -28.55
N VAL A 408 45.55 -141.93 -27.49
CA VAL A 408 45.77 -143.05 -26.53
C VAL A 408 44.43 -143.70 -26.08
N SER A 409 44.37 -145.03 -25.88
CA SER A 409 43.18 -145.77 -25.40
C SER A 409 43.43 -146.55 -24.09
N ALA A 410 42.39 -146.85 -23.28
CA ALA A 410 42.51 -147.50 -21.96
C ALA A 410 41.61 -148.75 -21.76
N GLU A 411 42.16 -149.94 -21.48
CA GLU A 411 41.41 -151.19 -21.11
C GLU A 411 42.14 -152.02 -20.02
N GLY A 412 41.43 -152.86 -19.23
CA GLY A 412 41.90 -153.42 -17.95
C GLY A 412 41.71 -154.93 -17.66
N ALA A 413 42.43 -155.45 -16.64
CA ALA A 413 42.30 -156.78 -16.01
C ALA A 413 42.72 -156.75 -14.50
N ALA A 414 42.17 -157.69 -13.70
CA ALA A 414 41.93 -157.70 -12.23
C ALA A 414 43.14 -158.10 -11.30
N PRO A 415 43.03 -158.03 -9.95
CA PRO A 415 44.14 -157.73 -9.01
C PRO A 415 44.80 -158.93 -8.28
N PRO A 416 46.04 -158.79 -7.73
CA PRO A 416 46.64 -159.70 -6.74
C PRO A 416 46.67 -159.11 -5.30
N PRO A 417 47.00 -159.92 -4.25
CA PRO A 417 46.38 -159.86 -2.92
C PRO A 417 47.01 -158.85 -1.93
N ALA A 418 46.25 -158.53 -0.88
CA ALA A 418 46.57 -157.55 0.16
C ALA A 418 47.83 -157.90 0.98
N PRO A 419 48.79 -156.97 1.10
CA PRO A 419 49.84 -156.97 2.13
C PRO A 419 49.41 -156.22 3.41
N PRO A 420 50.10 -156.45 4.53
CA PRO A 420 49.61 -156.25 5.90
C PRO A 420 49.60 -154.78 6.32
N ALA A 421 48.73 -154.45 7.28
CA ALA A 421 48.64 -153.14 7.90
C ALA A 421 49.98 -152.73 8.56
N PRO A 422 50.54 -151.55 8.23
CA PRO A 422 51.57 -150.93 9.03
C PRO A 422 51.03 -149.74 9.83
N ALA A 423 51.17 -149.91 11.14
CA ALA A 423 51.54 -148.94 12.18
C ALA A 423 50.90 -147.54 12.20
N LYS A 424 50.13 -147.31 13.28
CA LYS A 424 49.92 -145.97 13.86
C LYS A 424 51.28 -145.30 14.07
N VAL A 425 51.53 -144.21 13.36
CA VAL A 425 52.60 -143.28 13.71
C VAL A 425 51.99 -142.11 14.47
N GLU A 426 52.54 -141.93 15.65
CA GLU A 426 52.15 -141.02 16.70
C GLU A 426 52.22 -139.55 16.28
N ARG A 427 51.27 -138.78 16.81
CA ARG A 427 51.36 -137.32 16.90
C ARG A 427 52.54 -136.95 17.82
N THR A 428 53.65 -136.52 17.24
CA THR A 428 54.66 -135.70 17.92
C THR A 428 54.23 -134.24 17.79
N SER A 429 53.52 -133.74 18.80
CA SER A 429 54.03 -133.07 20.00
C SER A 429 54.20 -131.56 19.79
N LYS A 430 53.35 -130.80 20.49
CA LYS A 430 53.47 -129.38 20.78
C LYS A 430 54.93 -129.00 21.06
N ARG A 431 55.40 -127.91 20.45
CA ARG A 431 56.40 -127.05 21.08
C ARG A 431 55.78 -125.69 21.41
N ALA A 432 56.12 -125.27 22.61
CA ALA A 432 55.44 -124.30 23.44
C ALA A 432 55.84 -122.86 23.14
N TYR A 433 54.94 -121.98 23.54
CA TYR A 433 55.05 -120.54 23.70
C TYR A 433 56.29 -120.08 24.48
N VAL A 434 56.92 -118.99 24.00
CA VAL A 434 57.85 -118.13 24.77
C VAL A 434 57.57 -116.66 24.41
N PRO A 435 57.20 -115.80 25.37
CA PRO A 435 57.18 -114.33 25.24
C PRO A 435 58.42 -113.73 25.94
N PRO A 436 58.49 -112.40 26.11
CA PRO A 436 58.62 -111.31 25.13
C PRO A 436 59.98 -110.59 25.36
N HIS A 437 60.23 -109.43 24.74
CA HIS A 437 60.62 -108.21 25.48
C HIS A 437 60.80 -106.98 24.54
N PRO A 438 60.76 -105.77 25.11
CA PRO A 438 60.10 -104.61 24.55
C PRO A 438 61.15 -103.60 24.05
N ASN A 439 60.68 -102.48 23.50
CA ASN A 439 61.49 -101.36 23.02
C ASN A 439 62.15 -101.63 21.66
N LEU A 440 61.39 -101.38 20.59
CA LEU A 440 61.98 -100.82 19.38
C LEU A 440 60.96 -99.88 18.69
N PHE A 441 60.38 -98.99 19.50
CA PHE A 441 59.96 -97.67 19.05
C PHE A 441 60.67 -96.68 19.95
N ASP A 442 61.79 -96.17 19.45
CA ASP A 442 62.09 -94.75 19.46
C ASP A 442 62.70 -94.40 18.09
#